data_AF-A0A8T9AVS8-F1
#
_entry.id   AF-A0A8T9AVS8-F1
#
_cell.length_a   1.000
_cell.length_b   1.000
_cell.length_c   1.000
_cell.angle_alpha   90.00
_cell.angle_beta   90.00
_cell.angle_gamma   90.00
#
_symmetry.space_group_name_H-M   'P 1'
#
loop_
_entity.id
_entity.type
_entity.pdbx_description
1 polymer ?
#
loop_
_entity_poly.entity_id
_entity_poly.type
_entity_poly.pdbx_seq_one_letter_code
_entity_poly.pdbx_strand_id
1 'polypeptide(L)'
;MAYEYKVMGQTVRLDVDPSAVAVQFHPTQPNSVRMTATVASGAGPFSNRFDIPGEDLTIIPVDPTGPNVADPVTRAQSEGAINALNEQPSVMRAAPVFRVNGNQVVASDRILIGLDKPAMKQAILKKYKLVEVSATDDRIVARVSKDADVFALTAQLDDEAAVRFAEPDLVTIGRHIPKRPVGQAQPPLNPIVTDQYAMRITRASEAWAISTGNPSIRIAILDEGVDTRHPDLAGAITGTFDAGDEDTYQDPNPWDGHGTACAGLAAAAGTAGIGVQGSGTGCSLLGVRIAYSAYKEGPWITSNSKIANAIEWSWKNGAHVLSNSWGGGLPSNAISEEFEKARTRGRAGLGCVVVIAAGNYSTAVQFPGTLPNVLTVSATNEFDELKTTTSMDGENWWGTCFGPEIGIAAPGVHNLTTDISGTSGYAGGDYFPTFNGTSSATPIVAGACGLVLSVNPNLREDEVRTIIQQAADKIGPYPYGASGRNDYFGHGRLNVLAAVRSAIPAVAITDAAASPRKNKKKTDAGKKAANHPVT
;
A
#
# COMPACT_ATOMS: atom_id res chain seq x y z
N MET A 1 21.04 3.85 26.30
CA MET A 1 19.65 4.35 26.37
C MET A 1 18.72 3.31 25.76
N ALA A 2 17.43 3.34 26.10
CA ALA A 2 16.42 2.53 25.40
C ALA A 2 16.01 3.27 24.12
N TYR A 3 16.02 2.58 22.97
CA TYR A 3 15.53 3.12 21.71
C TYR A 3 14.02 2.87 21.64
N GLU A 4 13.25 3.84 22.11
CA GLU A 4 11.79 3.71 22.21
C GLU A 4 11.06 5.00 21.86
N TYR A 5 9.84 4.88 21.37
CA TYR A 5 8.93 5.98 21.06
C TYR A 5 7.49 5.55 21.36
N LYS A 6 6.56 6.51 21.43
CA LYS A 6 5.15 6.22 21.75
C LYS A 6 4.29 6.21 20.49
N VAL A 7 3.42 5.20 20.38
CA VAL A 7 2.38 5.13 19.35
C VAL A 7 1.05 4.84 20.02
N MET A 8 0.08 5.74 19.86
CA MET A 8 -1.25 5.61 20.48
C MET A 8 -1.19 5.32 21.99
N GLY A 9 -0.24 5.95 22.69
CA GLY A 9 -0.01 5.77 24.13
C GLY A 9 0.77 4.51 24.52
N GLN A 10 1.13 3.64 23.57
CA GLN A 10 1.94 2.45 23.81
C GLN A 10 3.42 2.69 23.48
N THR A 11 4.31 2.19 24.34
CA THR A 11 5.75 2.23 24.10
C THR A 11 6.15 1.17 23.07
N VAL A 12 6.73 1.62 21.96
CA VAL A 12 7.36 0.77 20.96
C VAL A 12 8.87 0.76 21.21
N ARG A 13 9.45 -0.43 21.39
CA ARG A 13 10.89 -0.61 21.60
C ARG A 13 11.55 -1.18 20.36
N LEU A 14 12.74 -0.69 20.06
CA LEU A 14 13.55 -1.11 18.93
C LEU A 14 14.75 -1.92 19.39
N ASP A 15 14.87 -3.12 18.85
CA ASP A 15 16.02 -3.98 19.05
C ASP A 15 17.10 -3.61 18.06
N VAL A 16 18.27 -3.26 18.59
CA VAL A 16 19.47 -2.94 17.79
C VAL A 16 19.90 -4.19 17.03
N ASP A 17 20.15 -4.02 15.74
CA ASP A 17 20.88 -4.95 14.91
C ASP A 17 22.38 -4.63 15.02
N PRO A 18 23.16 -5.39 15.80
CA PRO A 18 24.57 -5.07 16.00
C PRO A 18 25.40 -5.33 14.74
N SER A 19 24.88 -6.02 13.73
CA SER A 19 25.63 -6.40 12.54
C SER A 19 25.84 -5.24 11.56
N ALA A 20 25.22 -4.09 11.77
CA ALA A 20 25.34 -2.94 10.90
C ALA A 20 25.11 -1.60 11.61
N VAL A 21 25.64 -0.54 11.03
CA VAL A 21 25.44 0.85 11.43
C VAL A 21 25.00 1.67 10.22
N ALA A 22 24.19 2.69 10.45
CA ALA A 22 23.79 3.63 9.42
C ALA A 22 24.65 4.89 9.50
N VAL A 23 25.13 5.38 8.36
CA VAL A 23 26.03 6.52 8.27
C VAL A 23 25.52 7.51 7.25
N GLN A 24 25.34 8.75 7.67
CA GLN A 24 25.16 9.90 6.79
C GLN A 24 26.52 10.57 6.62
N PHE A 25 27.07 10.48 5.41
CA PHE A 25 28.31 11.19 5.05
C PHE A 25 27.98 12.59 4.52
N HIS A 26 28.94 13.51 4.60
CA HIS A 26 28.81 14.76 3.87
C HIS A 26 28.63 14.49 2.35
N PRO A 27 27.71 15.19 1.65
CA PRO A 27 27.29 14.84 0.28
C PRO A 27 28.43 14.72 -0.75
N THR A 28 29.54 15.44 -0.55
CA THR A 28 30.66 15.49 -1.51
C THR A 28 31.82 14.55 -1.16
N GLN A 29 31.70 13.73 -0.12
CA GLN A 29 32.82 12.89 0.32
C GLN A 29 33.05 11.73 -0.65
N PRO A 30 34.24 11.58 -1.25
CA PRO A 30 34.52 10.49 -2.17
C PRO A 30 34.58 9.15 -1.41
N ASN A 31 34.30 8.06 -2.13
CA ASN A 31 34.28 6.71 -1.55
C ASN A 31 35.58 6.33 -0.83
N SER A 32 36.73 6.84 -1.28
CA SER A 32 38.01 6.63 -0.60
C SER A 32 38.02 7.23 0.81
N VAL A 33 37.50 8.43 1.00
CA VAL A 33 37.42 9.11 2.30
C VAL A 33 36.36 8.47 3.19
N ARG A 34 35.20 8.11 2.61
CA ARG A 34 34.14 7.37 3.32
C ARG A 34 34.69 6.04 3.85
N MET A 35 35.37 5.27 3.02
CA MET A 35 36.03 4.01 3.39
C MET A 35 37.08 4.21 4.50
N THR A 36 37.93 5.23 4.40
CA THR A 36 38.92 5.53 5.45
C THR A 36 38.24 5.78 6.79
N ALA A 37 37.14 6.56 6.80
CA ALA A 37 36.38 6.84 8.02
C ALA A 37 35.75 5.57 8.62
N THR A 38 35.15 4.69 7.80
CA THR A 38 34.55 3.45 8.32
C THR A 38 35.60 2.51 8.88
N VAL A 39 36.71 2.29 8.17
CA VAL A 39 37.81 1.43 8.62
C VAL A 39 38.41 1.94 9.93
N ALA A 40 38.65 3.25 10.05
CA ALA A 40 39.16 3.87 11.27
C ALA A 40 38.21 3.69 12.48
N SER A 41 36.93 3.46 12.22
CA SER A 41 35.88 3.37 13.25
C SER A 41 35.47 1.93 13.57
N GLY A 42 36.12 0.91 13.00
CA GLY A 42 35.74 -0.49 13.19
C GLY A 42 34.43 -0.88 12.49
N ALA A 43 33.99 -0.10 11.50
CA ALA A 43 32.86 -0.42 10.64
C ALA A 43 33.38 -0.86 9.25
N GLY A 44 32.87 -1.97 8.73
CA GLY A 44 33.27 -2.49 7.43
C GLY A 44 32.97 -3.98 7.26
N PRO A 45 33.36 -4.55 6.10
CA PRO A 45 34.10 -3.88 5.02
C PRO A 45 33.21 -2.91 4.22
N PHE A 46 33.74 -1.73 3.88
CA PHE A 46 33.03 -0.68 3.14
C PHE A 46 32.57 -1.11 1.73
N SER A 47 33.18 -2.14 1.16
CA SER A 47 32.75 -2.74 -0.11
C SER A 47 31.37 -3.38 -0.02
N ASN A 48 30.95 -3.80 1.18
CA ASN A 48 29.67 -4.45 1.44
C ASN A 48 28.61 -3.46 1.91
N ARG A 49 28.85 -2.16 1.73
CA ARG A 49 27.89 -1.12 2.08
C ARG A 49 26.64 -1.19 1.21
N PHE A 50 25.55 -0.65 1.73
CA PHE A 50 24.31 -0.43 1.00
C PHE A 50 23.99 1.07 1.05
N ASP A 51 24.17 1.75 -0.09
CA ASP A 51 23.84 3.17 -0.25
C ASP A 51 22.32 3.34 -0.48
N ILE A 52 21.71 4.35 0.14
CA ILE A 52 20.28 4.66 0.08
C ILE A 52 20.11 6.07 -0.50
N PRO A 53 20.12 6.23 -1.84
CA PRO A 53 20.26 7.54 -2.49
C PRO A 53 19.16 8.57 -2.17
N GLY A 54 17.95 8.13 -1.83
CA GLY A 54 16.83 9.02 -1.45
C GLY A 54 16.72 9.32 0.05
N GLU A 55 17.67 8.85 0.86
CA GLU A 55 17.67 9.07 2.31
C GLU A 55 19.00 9.65 2.81
N ASP A 56 20.00 9.83 1.93
CA ASP A 56 21.38 10.20 2.27
C ASP A 56 22.03 9.28 3.33
N LEU A 57 21.59 8.02 3.38
CA LEU A 57 22.08 7.02 4.32
C LEU A 57 22.90 5.96 3.61
N THR A 58 23.94 5.48 4.28
CA THR A 58 24.70 4.30 3.88
C THR A 58 24.70 3.31 5.04
N ILE A 59 24.23 2.09 4.80
CA ILE A 59 24.37 0.99 5.77
C ILE A 59 25.74 0.38 5.62
N ILE A 60 26.50 0.33 6.71
CA ILE A 60 27.83 -0.25 6.77
C ILE A 60 27.77 -1.46 7.71
N PRO A 61 28.17 -2.66 7.27
CA PRO A 61 28.31 -3.80 8.17
C PRO A 61 29.29 -3.49 9.29
N VAL A 62 29.09 -4.09 10.45
CA VAL A 62 30.08 -4.13 11.52
C VAL A 62 30.62 -5.54 11.52
N ASP A 63 31.72 -5.79 10.81
CA ASP A 63 32.39 -7.09 10.83
C ASP A 63 33.33 -7.16 12.05
N PRO A 64 33.18 -8.14 12.96
CA PRO A 64 34.09 -8.26 14.09
C PRO A 64 35.44 -8.87 13.70
N THR A 65 35.69 -9.31 12.46
CA THR A 65 36.81 -10.23 12.16
C THR A 65 37.55 -9.96 10.84
N GLY A 66 38.89 -9.87 10.94
CA GLY A 66 39.75 -10.34 9.84
C GLY A 66 39.54 -11.85 9.58
N PRO A 67 40.26 -12.48 8.63
CA PRO A 67 39.88 -13.74 7.97
C PRO A 67 39.71 -15.03 8.83
N ASN A 68 39.68 -14.98 10.16
CA ASN A 68 39.35 -16.09 11.04
C ASN A 68 38.72 -15.59 12.36
N VAL A 69 37.41 -15.83 12.59
CA VAL A 69 36.73 -16.22 13.87
C VAL A 69 35.20 -16.12 13.68
N ALA A 70 34.42 -16.95 14.39
CA ALA A 70 33.00 -17.25 14.17
C ALA A 70 32.03 -16.60 15.19
N ASP A 71 32.41 -15.52 15.89
CA ASP A 71 31.58 -14.92 16.94
C ASP A 71 30.66 -13.79 16.42
N PRO A 72 29.39 -13.74 16.84
CA PRO A 72 28.45 -12.71 16.42
C PRO A 72 28.80 -11.33 16.98
N VAL A 73 28.54 -10.28 16.21
CA VAL A 73 28.77 -8.88 16.60
C VAL A 73 27.91 -8.52 17.81
N THR A 74 28.53 -7.90 18.80
CA THR A 74 27.85 -7.44 20.01
C THR A 74 27.31 -6.02 19.84
N ARG A 75 26.24 -5.70 20.58
CA ARG A 75 25.71 -4.33 20.65
C ARG A 75 26.78 -3.30 21.01
N ALA A 76 27.66 -3.62 21.96
CA ALA A 76 28.74 -2.74 22.39
C ALA A 76 29.73 -2.42 21.25
N GLN A 77 30.02 -3.38 20.36
CA GLN A 77 30.87 -3.14 19.18
C GLN A 77 30.20 -2.17 18.21
N SER A 78 28.91 -2.37 17.90
CA SER A 78 28.17 -1.45 17.02
C SER A 78 28.07 -0.03 17.61
N GLU A 79 27.83 0.09 18.92
CA GLU A 79 27.78 1.38 19.62
C GLU A 79 29.16 2.06 19.65
N GLY A 80 30.24 1.30 19.84
CA GLY A 80 31.62 1.79 19.72
C GLY A 80 31.92 2.33 18.32
N ALA A 81 31.50 1.60 17.28
CA ALA A 81 31.67 2.04 15.90
C ALA A 81 30.90 3.31 15.58
N ILE A 82 29.66 3.45 16.06
CA ILE A 82 28.85 4.67 15.92
C ILE A 82 29.56 5.86 16.56
N ASN A 83 30.08 5.71 17.78
CA ASN A 83 30.79 6.79 18.47
C ASN A 83 32.04 7.22 17.69
N ALA A 84 32.87 6.27 17.26
CA ALA A 84 34.07 6.55 16.47
C ALA A 84 33.76 7.17 15.10
N LEU A 85 32.67 6.75 14.45
CA LEU A 85 32.20 7.35 13.19
C LEU A 85 31.77 8.80 13.37
N ASN A 86 31.04 9.12 14.45
CA ASN A 86 30.60 10.49 14.73
C ASN A 86 31.77 11.44 15.03
N GLU A 87 32.97 10.93 15.31
CA GLU A 87 34.21 11.71 15.44
C GLU A 87 34.91 11.97 14.09
N GLN A 88 34.52 11.28 13.02
CA GLN A 88 35.15 11.42 11.70
C GLN A 88 34.70 12.70 10.96
N PRO A 89 35.62 13.53 10.42
CA PRO A 89 35.25 14.77 9.73
C PRO A 89 34.38 14.60 8.47
N SER A 90 34.37 13.41 7.89
CA SER A 90 33.58 13.08 6.70
C SER A 90 32.16 12.61 7.02
N VAL A 91 31.86 12.34 8.30
CA VAL A 91 30.58 11.82 8.78
C VAL A 91 29.76 12.96 9.38
N MET A 92 28.53 13.11 8.92
CA MET A 92 27.56 14.03 9.52
C MET A 92 26.90 13.41 10.75
N ARG A 93 26.55 12.13 10.65
CA ARG A 93 25.87 11.36 11.69
C ARG A 93 26.06 9.86 11.46
N ALA A 94 26.26 9.12 12.53
CA ALA A 94 26.11 7.67 12.58
C ALA A 94 25.02 7.28 13.57
N ALA A 95 24.25 6.25 13.24
CA ALA A 95 23.10 5.79 14.00
C ALA A 95 23.02 4.26 14.05
N PRO A 96 22.37 3.68 15.08
CA PRO A 96 22.09 2.26 15.12
C PRO A 96 21.15 1.85 13.98
N VAL A 97 21.36 0.64 13.48
CA VAL A 97 20.36 -0.08 12.68
C VAL A 97 19.54 -0.94 13.64
N PHE A 98 18.25 -1.08 13.37
CA PHE A 98 17.31 -1.88 14.14
C PHE A 98 16.79 -3.05 13.31
N ARG A 99 16.33 -4.12 13.97
CA ARG A 99 15.70 -5.27 13.31
C ARG A 99 14.23 -5.34 13.67
N VAL A 100 13.36 -5.33 12.65
CA VAL A 100 11.91 -5.43 12.83
C VAL A 100 11.34 -6.41 11.82
N ASN A 101 10.72 -7.50 12.27
CA ASN A 101 10.06 -8.47 11.38
C ASN A 101 10.94 -8.95 10.21
N GLY A 102 12.27 -9.03 10.42
CA GLY A 102 13.24 -9.40 9.39
C GLY A 102 13.72 -8.26 8.48
N ASN A 103 13.21 -7.03 8.65
CA ASN A 103 13.62 -5.80 7.95
C ASN A 103 14.66 -5.03 8.78
N GLN A 104 15.55 -4.30 8.10
CA GLN A 104 16.40 -3.31 8.74
C GLN A 104 15.66 -1.98 8.82
N VAL A 105 15.77 -1.29 9.95
CA VAL A 105 15.13 0.01 10.18
C VAL A 105 16.15 0.99 10.73
N VAL A 106 16.09 2.25 10.29
CA VAL A 106 16.98 3.32 10.75
C VAL A 106 16.14 4.53 11.11
N ALA A 107 16.40 5.13 12.27
CA ALA A 107 15.90 6.47 12.55
C ALA A 107 16.71 7.49 11.74
N SER A 108 16.06 8.16 10.80
CA SER A 108 16.70 9.23 10.02
C SER A 108 17.01 10.45 10.89
N ASP A 109 17.55 11.50 10.28
CA ASP A 109 17.69 12.82 10.90
C ASP A 109 16.36 13.61 10.95
N ARG A 110 15.22 12.96 10.65
CA ARG A 110 13.90 13.57 10.62
C ARG A 110 12.99 13.02 11.72
N ILE A 111 12.07 13.86 12.17
CA ILE A 111 10.99 13.52 13.10
C ILE A 111 9.65 13.95 12.52
N LEU A 112 8.60 13.19 12.83
CA LEU A 112 7.22 13.55 12.54
C LEU A 112 6.55 14.10 13.79
N ILE A 113 5.84 15.22 13.64
CA ILE A 113 5.17 15.91 14.74
C ILE A 113 3.72 16.16 14.35
N GLY A 114 2.77 15.55 15.05
CA GLY A 114 1.35 15.91 14.96
C GLY A 114 1.02 17.03 15.93
N LEU A 115 0.27 18.04 15.50
CA LEU A 115 -0.10 19.20 16.31
C LEU A 115 -1.58 19.22 16.66
N ASP A 116 -1.88 19.39 17.95
CA ASP A 116 -3.23 19.77 18.38
C ASP A 116 -3.46 21.28 18.23
N LYS A 117 -2.38 22.06 18.21
CA LYS A 117 -2.42 23.52 18.03
C LYS A 117 -1.55 23.93 16.84
N PRO A 118 -2.03 23.83 15.59
CA PRO A 118 -1.26 24.20 14.39
C PRO A 118 -0.62 25.59 14.44
N ALA A 119 -1.28 26.56 15.08
CA ALA A 119 -0.75 27.91 15.28
C ALA A 119 0.59 27.95 16.07
N MET A 120 0.90 26.90 16.84
CA MET A 120 2.14 26.78 17.61
C MET A 120 3.32 26.24 16.79
N LYS A 121 3.13 25.85 15.52
CA LYS A 121 4.18 25.29 14.65
C LYS A 121 5.50 26.06 14.74
N GLN A 122 5.47 27.36 14.47
CA GLN A 122 6.68 28.18 14.43
C GLN A 122 7.36 28.31 15.80
N ALA A 123 6.58 28.30 16.88
CA ALA A 123 7.11 28.32 18.24
C ALA A 123 7.83 27.02 18.59
N ILE A 124 7.27 25.87 18.19
CA ILE A 124 7.88 24.54 18.39
C ILE A 124 9.17 24.43 17.59
N LEU A 125 9.13 24.72 16.29
CA LEU A 125 10.32 24.66 15.42
C LEU A 125 11.47 25.50 15.98
N LYS A 126 11.17 26.74 16.42
CA LYS A 126 12.17 27.62 17.03
C LYS A 126 12.69 27.10 18.37
N LYS A 127 11.81 26.62 19.26
CA LYS A 127 12.17 26.13 20.60
C LYS A 127 13.15 24.97 20.53
N TYR A 128 12.92 24.04 19.60
CA TYR A 128 13.72 22.81 19.44
C TYR A 128 14.78 22.90 18.33
N LYS A 129 14.96 24.07 17.71
CA LYS A 129 15.93 24.32 16.63
C LYS A 129 15.77 23.34 15.45
N LEU A 130 14.52 23.05 15.11
CA LEU A 130 14.15 22.15 14.03
C LEU A 130 14.09 22.89 12.70
N VAL A 131 14.48 22.20 11.62
CA VAL A 131 14.35 22.71 10.25
C VAL A 131 13.17 22.00 9.59
N GLU A 132 12.14 22.76 9.19
CA GLU A 132 10.99 22.21 8.47
C GLU A 132 11.43 21.59 7.13
N VAL A 133 11.03 20.35 6.89
CA VAL A 133 11.21 19.64 5.60
C VAL A 133 9.95 19.80 4.77
N SER A 134 8.83 19.38 5.35
CA SER A 134 7.49 19.57 4.80
C SER A 134 6.49 19.69 5.93
N ALA A 135 5.32 20.25 5.64
CA ALA A 135 4.25 20.42 6.60
C ALA A 135 2.89 20.37 5.94
N THR A 136 1.93 19.89 6.70
CA THR A 136 0.50 19.89 6.38
C THR A 136 -0.20 20.83 7.36
N ASP A 137 -1.53 20.82 7.38
CA ASP A 137 -2.30 21.65 8.33
C ASP A 137 -2.02 21.27 9.79
N ASP A 138 -1.74 20.00 10.07
CA ASP A 138 -1.58 19.48 11.44
C ASP A 138 -0.42 18.49 11.63
N ARG A 139 0.40 18.23 10.60
CA ARG A 139 1.62 17.41 10.70
C ARG A 139 2.83 18.17 10.18
N ILE A 140 3.98 17.97 10.82
CA ILE A 140 5.27 18.50 10.38
C ILE A 140 6.24 17.33 10.21
N VAL A 141 7.02 17.35 9.14
CA VAL A 141 8.27 16.60 9.03
C VAL A 141 9.41 17.59 9.21
N ALA A 142 10.27 17.38 10.20
CA ALA A 142 11.35 18.31 10.50
C ALA A 142 12.68 17.59 10.72
N ARG A 143 13.78 18.19 10.23
CA ARG A 143 15.14 17.74 10.49
C ARG A 143 15.64 18.24 11.84
N VAL A 144 16.36 17.36 12.53
CA VAL A 144 17.02 17.65 13.81
C VAL A 144 18.45 18.15 13.55
N SER A 145 19.05 18.82 14.53
CA SER A 145 20.48 19.17 14.43
C SER A 145 21.35 17.92 14.50
N LYS A 146 22.55 17.96 13.90
CA LYS A 146 23.47 16.80 13.84
C LYS A 146 23.71 16.12 15.20
N ASP A 147 23.81 16.91 16.29
CA ASP A 147 24.13 16.44 17.63
C ASP A 147 22.89 16.01 18.44
N ALA A 148 21.69 16.08 17.85
CA ALA A 148 20.45 15.73 18.55
C ALA A 148 20.27 14.22 18.66
N ASP A 149 19.85 13.74 19.83
CA ASP A 149 19.31 12.40 19.97
C ASP A 149 17.84 12.42 19.52
N VAL A 150 17.53 11.69 18.45
CA VAL A 150 16.20 11.67 17.83
C VAL A 150 15.15 11.11 18.79
N PHE A 151 15.47 10.04 19.53
CA PHE A 151 14.52 9.40 20.45
C PHE A 151 14.31 10.25 21.71
N ALA A 152 15.37 10.87 22.24
CA ALA A 152 15.21 11.79 23.37
C ALA A 152 14.41 13.04 22.99
N LEU A 153 14.63 13.57 21.77
CA LEU A 153 13.92 14.74 21.28
C LEU A 153 12.44 14.45 21.00
N THR A 154 12.11 13.29 20.42
CA THR A 154 10.70 12.90 20.23
C THR A 154 10.00 12.72 21.57
N ALA A 155 10.66 12.13 22.58
CA ALA A 155 10.10 12.04 23.92
C ALA A 155 9.84 13.43 24.56
N GLN A 156 10.76 14.39 24.38
CA GLN A 156 10.55 15.76 24.87
C GLN A 156 9.42 16.50 24.15
N LEU A 157 9.25 16.27 22.85
CA LEU A 157 8.18 16.87 22.06
C LEU A 157 6.82 16.27 22.42
N ASP A 158 6.76 14.97 22.72
CA ASP A 158 5.54 14.27 23.14
C ASP A 158 4.95 14.83 24.45
N ASP A 159 5.77 15.47 25.28
CA ASP A 159 5.35 16.15 26.52
C ASP A 159 4.87 17.60 26.29
N GLU A 160 4.98 18.15 25.07
CA GLU A 160 4.53 19.50 24.77
C GLU A 160 3.00 19.57 24.59
N ALA A 161 2.33 20.44 25.35
CA ALA A 161 0.86 20.59 25.31
C ALA A 161 0.25 21.07 23.96
N ALA A 162 1.08 21.32 22.95
CA ALA A 162 0.65 21.66 21.58
C ALA A 162 0.86 20.51 20.59
N VAL A 163 1.56 19.45 21.01
CA VAL A 163 1.93 18.28 20.21
C VAL A 163 1.00 17.12 20.61
N ARG A 164 0.37 16.52 19.60
CA ARG A 164 -0.46 15.33 19.75
C ARG A 164 0.37 14.05 19.79
N PHE A 165 1.41 14.00 18.95
CA PHE A 165 2.41 12.94 18.93
C PHE A 165 3.74 13.47 18.38
N ALA A 166 4.84 12.88 18.79
CA ALA A 166 6.13 13.01 18.12
C ALA A 166 6.82 11.65 17.99
N GLU A 167 7.30 11.34 16.79
CA GLU A 167 7.97 10.07 16.51
C GLU A 167 9.14 10.21 15.54
N PRO A 168 10.14 9.31 15.60
CA PRO A 168 11.21 9.28 14.60
C PRO A 168 10.64 8.98 13.21
N ASP A 169 11.17 9.63 12.18
CA ASP A 169 10.93 9.18 10.81
C ASP A 169 11.82 7.99 10.50
N LEU A 170 11.22 6.81 10.59
CA LEU A 170 11.91 5.54 10.42
C LEU A 170 11.99 5.19 8.93
N VAL A 171 13.21 5.02 8.44
CA VAL A 171 13.50 4.46 7.13
C VAL A 171 13.52 2.94 7.26
N THR A 172 12.62 2.29 6.54
CA THR A 172 12.55 0.83 6.48
C THR A 172 13.25 0.34 5.22
N ILE A 173 14.18 -0.59 5.41
CA ILE A 173 14.89 -1.33 4.38
C ILE A 173 14.35 -2.76 4.47
N GLY A 174 13.24 -2.93 3.78
CA GLY A 174 12.41 -4.12 3.83
C GLY A 174 12.92 -5.23 2.94
N ARG A 175 12.56 -6.47 3.25
CA ARG A 175 12.78 -7.57 2.32
C ARG A 175 12.04 -7.27 1.01
N HIS A 176 12.73 -7.47 -0.10
CA HIS A 176 12.10 -7.48 -1.40
C HIS A 176 10.94 -8.50 -1.41
N ILE A 177 9.86 -8.18 -2.10
CA ILE A 177 8.68 -9.04 -2.15
C ILE A 177 9.08 -10.40 -2.72
N PRO A 178 8.79 -11.52 -2.03
CA PRO A 178 9.24 -12.82 -2.47
C PRO A 178 8.62 -13.14 -3.84
N LYS A 179 9.47 -13.23 -4.86
CA LYS A 179 9.11 -13.65 -6.21
C LYS A 179 9.09 -15.18 -6.26
N ARG A 180 8.23 -15.71 -7.12
CA ARG A 180 8.29 -17.13 -7.49
C ARG A 180 9.71 -17.48 -7.96
N PRO A 181 10.36 -18.55 -7.45
CA PRO A 181 11.67 -18.95 -7.91
C PRO A 181 11.70 -19.17 -9.43
N VAL A 182 12.68 -18.55 -10.10
CA VAL A 182 12.83 -18.57 -11.56
C VAL A 182 13.27 -19.97 -12.02
N GLY A 183 12.31 -20.84 -12.28
CA GLY A 183 12.56 -22.21 -12.76
C GLY A 183 11.42 -22.85 -13.53
N GLN A 184 10.29 -22.16 -13.72
CA GLN A 184 9.15 -22.69 -14.47
C GLN A 184 8.88 -21.85 -15.71
N ALA A 185 8.66 -22.54 -16.83
CA ALA A 185 8.38 -21.95 -18.12
C ALA A 185 7.16 -21.01 -18.05
N GLN A 186 7.31 -19.80 -18.57
CA GLN A 186 6.22 -18.85 -18.72
C GLN A 186 5.29 -19.35 -19.84
N PRO A 187 3.96 -19.42 -19.63
CA PRO A 187 3.02 -19.64 -20.73
C PRO A 187 3.12 -18.49 -21.76
N PRO A 188 2.76 -18.73 -23.03
CA PRO A 188 2.95 -17.76 -24.12
C PRO A 188 2.21 -16.44 -23.89
N LEU A 189 2.81 -15.37 -24.44
CA LEU A 189 2.39 -13.98 -24.35
C LEU A 189 1.06 -13.71 -25.06
N ASN A 190 0.22 -12.95 -24.36
CA ASN A 190 -1.14 -12.53 -24.68
C ASN A 190 -2.25 -13.47 -24.18
N PRO A 191 -2.55 -13.44 -22.87
CA PRO A 191 -3.67 -14.19 -22.32
C PRO A 191 -4.99 -13.55 -22.72
N ILE A 192 -5.99 -14.40 -22.94
CA ILE A 192 -7.38 -13.98 -23.10
C ILE A 192 -7.95 -13.83 -21.68
N VAL A 193 -8.76 -12.81 -21.47
CA VAL A 193 -9.53 -12.52 -20.24
C VAL A 193 -10.15 -13.78 -19.59
N THR A 194 -10.46 -14.83 -20.37
CA THR A 194 -10.98 -16.12 -19.90
C THR A 194 -10.08 -16.87 -18.92
N ASP A 195 -8.78 -16.55 -18.87
CA ASP A 195 -7.80 -17.29 -18.07
C ASP A 195 -7.61 -16.73 -16.65
N GLN A 196 -8.20 -15.56 -16.33
CA GLN A 196 -8.12 -14.98 -14.98
C GLN A 196 -9.07 -15.71 -14.01
N TYR A 197 -8.60 -16.82 -13.45
CA TYR A 197 -9.38 -17.63 -12.50
C TYR A 197 -9.88 -16.79 -11.32
N ALA A 198 -9.09 -15.83 -10.84
CA ALA A 198 -9.43 -14.97 -9.71
C ALA A 198 -10.71 -14.16 -9.95
N MET A 199 -10.89 -13.63 -11.17
CA MET A 199 -12.10 -12.90 -11.55
C MET A 199 -13.32 -13.82 -11.64
N ARG A 200 -13.12 -15.09 -12.01
CA ARG A 200 -14.18 -16.10 -12.07
C ARG A 200 -14.57 -16.60 -10.67
N ILE A 201 -13.62 -17.00 -9.83
CA ILE A 201 -13.91 -17.59 -8.51
C ILE A 201 -14.50 -16.58 -7.53
N THR A 202 -14.14 -15.29 -7.67
CA THR A 202 -14.76 -14.19 -6.92
C THR A 202 -16.06 -13.68 -7.56
N ARG A 203 -16.45 -14.24 -8.71
CA ARG A 203 -17.63 -13.84 -9.49
C ARG A 203 -17.62 -12.38 -9.95
N ALA A 204 -16.43 -11.77 -10.07
CA ALA A 204 -16.26 -10.43 -10.62
C ALA A 204 -16.75 -10.35 -12.08
N SER A 205 -16.44 -11.37 -12.88
CA SER A 205 -16.88 -11.41 -14.28
C SER A 205 -18.39 -11.45 -14.46
N GLU A 206 -19.12 -12.08 -13.52
CA GLU A 206 -20.59 -12.02 -13.49
C GLU A 206 -21.11 -10.65 -13.02
N ALA A 207 -20.39 -9.99 -12.09
CA ALA A 207 -20.76 -8.67 -11.57
C ALA A 207 -20.68 -7.58 -12.65
N TRP A 208 -19.77 -7.72 -13.62
CA TRP A 208 -19.62 -6.78 -14.74
C TRP A 208 -20.86 -6.67 -15.64
N ALA A 209 -21.76 -7.67 -15.62
CA ALA A 209 -23.05 -7.57 -16.28
C ALA A 209 -24.01 -6.57 -15.60
N ILE A 210 -23.73 -6.18 -14.34
CA ILE A 210 -24.45 -5.13 -13.60
C ILE A 210 -23.72 -3.80 -13.76
N SER A 211 -22.42 -3.78 -13.48
CA SER A 211 -21.55 -2.61 -13.62
C SER A 211 -20.11 -3.06 -13.81
N THR A 212 -19.44 -2.50 -14.80
CA THR A 212 -17.99 -2.65 -14.98
C THR A 212 -17.21 -1.69 -14.08
N GLY A 213 -17.86 -0.68 -13.51
CA GLY A 213 -17.23 0.38 -12.73
C GLY A 213 -17.66 1.76 -13.22
N ASN A 214 -17.25 2.80 -12.49
CA ASN A 214 -17.50 4.19 -12.84
C ASN A 214 -16.18 4.98 -12.78
N PRO A 215 -15.79 5.69 -13.85
CA PRO A 215 -14.52 6.43 -13.89
C PRO A 215 -14.44 7.58 -12.88
N SER A 216 -15.56 7.98 -12.26
CA SER A 216 -15.50 8.92 -11.12
C SER A 216 -15.00 8.27 -9.83
N ILE A 217 -15.05 6.94 -9.72
CA ILE A 217 -14.56 6.18 -8.57
C ILE A 217 -13.08 5.89 -8.77
N ARG A 218 -12.25 6.42 -7.88
CA ARG A 218 -10.78 6.33 -7.98
C ARG A 218 -10.21 5.35 -6.97
N ILE A 219 -9.37 4.43 -7.41
CA ILE A 219 -8.64 3.49 -6.56
C ILE A 219 -7.17 3.94 -6.53
N ALA A 220 -6.65 4.30 -5.36
CA ALA A 220 -5.25 4.62 -5.20
C ALA A 220 -4.44 3.34 -4.96
N ILE A 221 -3.42 3.12 -5.79
CA ILE A 221 -2.44 2.05 -5.65
C ILE A 221 -1.21 2.65 -4.98
N LEU A 222 -1.07 2.46 -3.66
CA LEU A 222 0.06 2.96 -2.88
C LEU A 222 1.13 1.87 -2.85
N ASP A 223 2.16 1.99 -3.70
CA ASP A 223 3.09 0.91 -3.99
C ASP A 223 4.46 1.44 -4.48
N GLU A 224 5.25 0.65 -5.22
CA GLU A 224 6.56 1.05 -5.76
C GLU A 224 6.52 1.81 -7.10
N GLY A 225 5.33 2.26 -7.48
CA GLY A 225 5.04 2.92 -8.74
C GLY A 225 4.18 2.05 -9.67
N VAL A 226 3.57 2.67 -10.67
CA VAL A 226 2.70 2.03 -11.67
C VAL A 226 3.16 2.41 -13.07
N ASP A 227 3.25 1.45 -13.99
CA ASP A 227 3.41 1.77 -15.41
C ASP A 227 2.14 2.42 -15.96
N THR A 228 2.12 3.75 -15.96
CA THR A 228 0.96 4.55 -16.38
C THR A 228 0.71 4.51 -17.88
N ARG A 229 1.64 3.94 -18.67
CA ARG A 229 1.55 3.82 -20.12
C ARG A 229 1.17 2.41 -20.57
N HIS A 230 1.05 1.47 -19.64
CA HIS A 230 0.60 0.12 -19.95
C HIS A 230 -0.74 0.16 -20.69
N PRO A 231 -0.91 -0.55 -21.82
CA PRO A 231 -2.11 -0.45 -22.67
C PRO A 231 -3.44 -0.66 -21.91
N ASP A 232 -3.48 -1.61 -20.98
CA ASP A 232 -4.68 -1.89 -20.17
C ASP A 232 -4.87 -0.96 -18.96
N LEU A 233 -3.92 -0.08 -18.64
CA LEU A 233 -3.99 0.82 -17.48
C LEU A 233 -4.10 2.28 -17.87
N ALA A 234 -3.51 2.69 -19.00
CA ALA A 234 -3.35 4.09 -19.37
C ALA A 234 -4.69 4.87 -19.42
N GLY A 235 -5.77 4.21 -19.84
CA GLY A 235 -7.11 4.80 -19.87
C GLY A 235 -7.75 5.00 -18.48
N ALA A 236 -7.28 4.29 -17.45
CA ALA A 236 -7.79 4.37 -16.09
C ALA A 236 -6.99 5.36 -15.22
N ILE A 237 -5.73 5.66 -15.54
CA ILE A 237 -4.89 6.58 -14.74
C ILE A 237 -5.45 8.00 -14.80
N THR A 238 -5.78 8.58 -13.64
CA THR A 238 -6.31 9.95 -13.51
C THR A 238 -5.45 10.87 -12.66
N GLY A 239 -4.40 10.34 -12.04
CA GLY A 239 -3.44 11.10 -11.25
C GLY A 239 -2.29 10.24 -10.76
N THR A 240 -1.16 10.89 -10.51
CA THR A 240 0.06 10.25 -10.02
C THR A 240 0.74 11.06 -8.94
N PHE A 241 1.45 10.40 -8.05
CA PHE A 241 2.23 11.05 -7.01
C PHE A 241 3.45 10.21 -6.62
N ASP A 242 4.62 10.84 -6.54
CA ASP A 242 5.81 10.28 -5.92
C ASP A 242 6.00 10.92 -4.55
N ALA A 243 5.86 10.12 -3.49
CA ALA A 243 6.03 10.62 -2.13
C ALA A 243 7.50 10.85 -1.74
N GLY A 244 8.46 10.36 -2.52
CA GLY A 244 9.88 10.59 -2.29
C GLY A 244 10.32 11.99 -2.68
N ASP A 245 9.86 12.46 -3.85
CA ASP A 245 10.20 13.78 -4.39
C ASP A 245 9.05 14.80 -4.27
N GLU A 246 7.90 14.35 -3.78
CA GLU A 246 6.66 15.12 -3.62
C GLU A 246 6.15 15.75 -4.94
N ASP A 247 6.30 15.03 -6.06
CA ASP A 247 5.88 15.44 -7.39
C ASP A 247 4.99 14.39 -8.08
N THR A 248 4.74 14.55 -9.39
CA THR A 248 3.89 13.63 -10.17
C THR A 248 4.67 12.49 -10.84
N TYR A 249 6.00 12.48 -10.78
CA TYR A 249 6.87 11.53 -11.48
C TYR A 249 7.08 10.26 -10.66
N GLN A 250 6.07 9.39 -10.66
CA GLN A 250 6.06 8.17 -9.84
C GLN A 250 6.54 6.91 -10.56
N ASP A 251 7.05 7.03 -11.80
CA ASP A 251 7.32 5.88 -12.65
C ASP A 251 8.19 4.82 -11.93
N PRO A 252 7.81 3.53 -12.02
CA PRO A 252 8.54 2.47 -11.34
C PRO A 252 9.93 2.30 -11.94
N ASN A 253 10.88 1.84 -11.12
CA ASN A 253 12.16 1.39 -11.67
C ASN A 253 11.94 0.15 -12.57
N PRO A 254 12.86 -0.16 -13.50
CA PRO A 254 12.71 -1.30 -14.41
C PRO A 254 12.54 -2.68 -13.76
N TRP A 255 12.76 -2.82 -12.45
CA TRP A 255 12.61 -4.06 -11.68
C TRP A 255 11.50 -4.00 -10.62
N ASP A 256 10.82 -2.85 -10.50
CA ASP A 256 9.79 -2.55 -9.50
C ASP A 256 8.38 -2.75 -10.12
N GLY A 257 8.08 -3.99 -10.55
CA GLY A 257 6.83 -4.34 -11.26
C GLY A 257 5.59 -4.55 -10.38
N HIS A 258 5.73 -4.54 -9.05
CA HIS A 258 4.68 -4.92 -8.12
C HIS A 258 3.45 -4.02 -8.16
N GLY A 259 3.65 -2.69 -8.19
CA GLY A 259 2.55 -1.74 -8.23
C GLY A 259 1.75 -1.82 -9.54
N THR A 260 2.43 -2.04 -10.67
CA THR A 260 1.79 -2.31 -11.97
C THR A 260 0.94 -3.59 -11.90
N ALA A 261 1.46 -4.67 -11.32
CA ALA A 261 0.72 -5.91 -11.13
C ALA A 261 -0.51 -5.74 -10.22
N CYS A 262 -0.39 -4.94 -9.16
CA CYS A 262 -1.51 -4.61 -8.28
C CYS A 262 -2.57 -3.76 -9.01
N ALA A 263 -2.15 -2.75 -9.78
CA ALA A 263 -3.06 -1.92 -10.57
C ALA A 263 -3.88 -2.74 -11.57
N GLY A 264 -3.26 -3.75 -12.20
CA GLY A 264 -3.93 -4.65 -13.13
C GLY A 264 -5.09 -5.42 -12.50
N LEU A 265 -4.86 -6.04 -11.34
CA LEU A 265 -5.90 -6.78 -10.61
C LEU A 265 -7.01 -5.87 -10.06
N ALA A 266 -6.69 -4.61 -9.79
CA ALA A 266 -7.66 -3.64 -9.31
C ALA A 266 -8.59 -3.14 -10.42
N ALA A 267 -8.03 -2.63 -11.54
CA ALA A 267 -8.82 -1.88 -12.52
C ALA A 267 -8.30 -1.93 -13.97
N ALA A 268 -7.54 -2.94 -14.39
CA ALA A 268 -7.23 -3.08 -15.81
C ALA A 268 -8.51 -3.14 -16.66
N ALA A 269 -8.52 -2.42 -17.77
CA ALA A 269 -9.71 -2.27 -18.62
C ALA A 269 -10.00 -3.51 -19.49
N GLY A 270 -8.95 -4.23 -19.88
CA GLY A 270 -8.98 -5.22 -20.96
C GLY A 270 -9.27 -4.55 -22.29
N THR A 271 -8.26 -4.36 -23.13
CA THR A 271 -8.42 -3.60 -24.37
C THR A 271 -8.98 -4.48 -25.49
N ALA A 272 -10.23 -4.25 -25.92
CA ALA A 272 -10.84 -4.92 -27.08
C ALA A 272 -10.80 -6.47 -27.05
N GLY A 273 -10.91 -7.07 -25.86
CA GLY A 273 -10.85 -8.52 -25.66
C GLY A 273 -9.43 -9.12 -25.58
N ILE A 274 -8.42 -8.25 -25.48
CA ILE A 274 -7.00 -8.58 -25.35
C ILE A 274 -6.53 -8.11 -23.95
N GLY A 275 -5.61 -8.85 -23.34
CA GLY A 275 -5.02 -8.50 -22.05
C GLY A 275 -5.85 -8.95 -20.85
N VAL A 276 -5.81 -8.19 -19.76
CA VAL A 276 -6.40 -8.56 -18.46
C VAL A 276 -7.44 -7.55 -18.00
N GLN A 277 -8.40 -8.01 -17.21
CA GLN A 277 -9.40 -7.16 -16.55
C GLN A 277 -9.24 -7.20 -15.03
N GLY A 278 -9.27 -6.03 -14.41
CA GLY A 278 -9.31 -5.89 -12.96
C GLY A 278 -10.71 -6.05 -12.41
N SER A 279 -10.81 -6.35 -11.11
CA SER A 279 -12.09 -6.52 -10.41
C SER A 279 -13.02 -5.31 -10.61
N GLY A 280 -12.47 -4.10 -10.56
CA GLY A 280 -13.16 -2.83 -10.86
C GLY A 280 -12.76 -2.20 -12.19
N THR A 281 -12.75 -2.97 -13.28
CA THR A 281 -12.26 -2.61 -14.64
C THR A 281 -12.66 -1.22 -15.20
N GLY A 282 -13.80 -0.66 -14.80
CA GLY A 282 -14.31 0.66 -15.23
C GLY A 282 -14.04 1.80 -14.22
N CYS A 283 -13.34 1.52 -13.13
CA CYS A 283 -12.89 2.53 -12.17
C CYS A 283 -11.61 3.22 -12.66
N SER A 284 -11.34 4.42 -12.14
CA SER A 284 -10.07 5.10 -12.37
C SER A 284 -9.03 4.74 -11.31
N LEU A 285 -7.78 4.96 -11.64
CA LEU A 285 -6.62 4.70 -10.80
C LEU A 285 -5.89 6.00 -10.44
N LEU A 286 -5.33 6.02 -9.24
CA LEU A 286 -4.25 6.92 -8.85
C LEU A 286 -2.99 6.07 -8.61
N GLY A 287 -1.91 6.34 -9.34
CA GLY A 287 -0.62 5.67 -9.14
C GLY A 287 0.21 6.42 -8.09
N VAL A 288 0.51 5.80 -6.96
CA VAL A 288 1.16 6.49 -5.84
C VAL A 288 2.38 5.73 -5.39
N ARG A 289 3.56 6.29 -5.63
CA ARG A 289 4.83 5.68 -5.24
C ARG A 289 5.19 6.05 -3.81
N ILE A 290 5.34 5.03 -2.97
CA ILE A 290 5.71 5.13 -1.56
C ILE A 290 7.04 4.45 -1.26
N ALA A 291 7.49 3.57 -2.15
CA ALA A 291 8.68 2.75 -2.00
C ALA A 291 9.42 2.60 -3.34
N TYR A 292 10.65 2.13 -3.26
CA TYR A 292 11.44 1.75 -4.44
C TYR A 292 12.51 0.74 -4.05
N SER A 293 13.01 -0.03 -5.01
CA SER A 293 14.25 -0.80 -4.86
C SER A 293 15.41 -0.08 -5.53
N ALA A 294 16.53 0.14 -4.84
CA ALA A 294 17.67 0.87 -5.40
C ALA A 294 18.37 0.13 -6.57
N TYR A 295 18.21 -1.19 -6.64
CA TYR A 295 18.70 -2.05 -7.71
C TYR A 295 17.83 -3.30 -7.82
N LYS A 296 17.97 -4.06 -8.92
CA LYS A 296 17.22 -5.29 -9.18
C LYS A 296 17.41 -6.33 -8.07
N GLU A 297 16.31 -6.86 -7.53
CA GLU A 297 16.26 -7.75 -6.35
C GLU A 297 16.78 -7.10 -5.04
N GLY A 298 16.96 -5.78 -5.04
CA GLY A 298 17.30 -5.01 -3.84
C GLY A 298 16.13 -4.89 -2.87
N PRO A 299 16.38 -4.53 -1.61
CA PRO A 299 15.32 -4.33 -0.63
C PRO A 299 14.42 -3.15 -1.00
N TRP A 300 13.16 -3.20 -0.55
CA TRP A 300 12.24 -2.07 -0.60
C TRP A 300 12.68 -1.00 0.40
N ILE A 301 12.80 0.23 -0.07
CA ILE A 301 13.15 1.40 0.74
C ILE A 301 11.92 2.31 0.85
N THR A 302 11.54 2.67 2.07
CA THR A 302 10.48 3.64 2.34
C THR A 302 10.71 4.32 3.69
N SER A 303 9.94 5.37 4.00
CA SER A 303 9.94 6.05 5.30
C SER A 303 8.50 6.28 5.78
N ASN A 304 8.33 6.44 7.09
CA ASN A 304 7.01 6.75 7.66
C ASN A 304 6.44 8.06 7.08
N SER A 305 7.28 9.06 6.84
CA SER A 305 6.90 10.32 6.18
C SER A 305 6.39 10.13 4.75
N LYS A 306 7.10 9.35 3.92
CA LYS A 306 6.67 9.03 2.55
C LYS A 306 5.29 8.39 2.54
N ILE A 307 5.09 7.38 3.40
CA ILE A 307 3.82 6.67 3.51
C ILE A 307 2.70 7.61 3.96
N ALA A 308 2.92 8.40 5.02
CA ALA A 308 1.91 9.33 5.53
C ALA A 308 1.53 10.40 4.49
N ASN A 309 2.52 10.98 3.80
CA ASN A 309 2.30 11.98 2.74
C ASN A 309 1.52 11.36 1.56
N ALA A 310 1.84 10.13 1.17
CA ALA A 310 1.13 9.41 0.11
C ALA A 310 -0.34 9.11 0.43
N ILE A 311 -0.62 8.65 1.65
CA ILE A 311 -2.00 8.41 2.11
C ILE A 311 -2.78 9.72 2.08
N GLU A 312 -2.19 10.79 2.62
CA GLU A 312 -2.80 12.10 2.65
C GLU A 312 -3.11 12.63 1.25
N TRP A 313 -2.12 12.61 0.37
CA TRP A 313 -2.29 13.03 -1.01
C TRP A 313 -3.40 12.23 -1.69
N SER A 314 -3.45 10.91 -1.49
CA SER A 314 -4.45 10.05 -2.12
C SER A 314 -5.88 10.45 -1.74
N TRP A 315 -6.20 10.57 -0.45
CA TRP A 315 -7.56 10.89 -0.03
C TRP A 315 -7.95 12.35 -0.34
N LYS A 316 -6.98 13.28 -0.31
CA LYS A 316 -7.20 14.68 -0.75
C LYS A 316 -7.41 14.81 -2.26
N ASN A 317 -6.85 13.90 -3.06
CA ASN A 317 -6.99 13.88 -4.53
C ASN A 317 -8.11 12.94 -5.02
N GLY A 318 -9.10 12.69 -4.17
CA GLY A 318 -10.35 12.05 -4.55
C GLY A 318 -10.29 10.53 -4.64
N ALA A 319 -9.30 9.89 -3.99
CA ALA A 319 -9.35 8.45 -3.82
C ALA A 319 -10.65 8.03 -3.09
N HIS A 320 -11.26 6.98 -3.60
CA HIS A 320 -12.42 6.33 -2.99
C HIS A 320 -12.02 5.07 -2.24
N VAL A 321 -10.98 4.39 -2.74
CA VAL A 321 -10.41 3.19 -2.15
C VAL A 321 -8.89 3.37 -2.11
N LEU A 322 -8.27 3.02 -0.99
CA LEU A 322 -6.80 2.96 -0.84
C LEU A 322 -6.41 1.48 -0.82
N SER A 323 -5.64 1.04 -1.83
CA SER A 323 -5.11 -0.32 -1.93
C SER A 323 -3.65 -0.35 -1.49
N ASN A 324 -3.37 -1.12 -0.43
CA ASN A 324 -2.07 -1.15 0.24
C ASN A 324 -1.54 -2.58 0.29
N SER A 325 -0.81 -2.97 -0.76
CA SER A 325 -0.21 -4.30 -0.91
C SER A 325 1.16 -4.40 -0.23
N TRP A 326 1.28 -3.83 0.97
CA TRP A 326 2.52 -3.70 1.73
C TRP A 326 2.25 -3.78 3.23
N GLY A 327 3.30 -4.03 4.02
CA GLY A 327 3.22 -4.15 5.47
C GLY A 327 4.54 -4.56 6.10
N GLY A 328 4.50 -4.96 7.37
CA GLY A 328 5.66 -5.44 8.10
C GLY A 328 6.52 -4.34 8.74
N GLY A 329 6.10 -3.07 8.62
CA GLY A 329 6.67 -1.94 9.33
C GLY A 329 6.28 -1.91 10.82
N LEU A 330 6.88 -0.99 11.56
CA LEU A 330 6.48 -0.70 12.94
C LEU A 330 5.20 0.16 12.96
N PRO A 331 4.45 0.14 14.08
CA PRO A 331 3.39 1.11 14.30
C PRO A 331 3.88 2.56 14.16
N SER A 332 3.05 3.44 13.61
CA SER A 332 3.33 4.86 13.43
C SER A 332 2.04 5.66 13.65
N ASN A 333 2.10 6.72 14.46
CA ASN A 333 0.98 7.63 14.65
C ASN A 333 0.66 8.36 13.35
N ALA A 334 1.67 8.82 12.60
CA ALA A 334 1.45 9.56 11.36
C ALA A 334 0.69 8.72 10.32
N ILE A 335 1.09 7.45 10.12
CA ILE A 335 0.41 6.54 9.19
C ILE A 335 -1.01 6.21 9.70
N SER A 336 -1.14 5.91 11.00
CA SER A 336 -2.44 5.55 11.61
C SER A 336 -3.46 6.69 11.49
N GLU A 337 -3.03 7.91 11.78
CA GLU A 337 -3.88 9.10 11.67
C GLU A 337 -4.27 9.42 10.24
N GLU A 338 -3.38 9.26 9.26
CA GLU A 338 -3.74 9.53 7.86
C GLU A 338 -4.72 8.49 7.31
N PHE A 339 -4.62 7.22 7.71
CA PHE A 339 -5.67 6.24 7.38
C PHE A 339 -7.00 6.59 8.05
N GLU A 340 -7.00 7.04 9.31
CA GLU A 340 -8.23 7.44 9.98
C GLU A 340 -8.83 8.71 9.35
N LYS A 341 -8.01 9.70 8.96
CA LYS A 341 -8.45 10.88 8.20
C LYS A 341 -9.02 10.48 6.83
N ALA A 342 -8.38 9.56 6.11
CA ALA A 342 -8.91 9.05 4.85
C ALA A 342 -10.29 8.40 5.05
N ARG A 343 -10.43 7.54 6.06
CA ARG A 343 -11.70 6.87 6.42
C ARG A 343 -12.80 7.83 6.87
N THR A 344 -12.47 8.94 7.53
CA THR A 344 -13.49 9.80 8.16
C THR A 344 -13.77 11.09 7.40
N ARG A 345 -12.79 11.60 6.66
CA ARG A 345 -12.85 12.90 5.97
C ARG A 345 -12.84 12.78 4.45
N GLY A 346 -12.26 11.70 3.92
CA GLY A 346 -12.27 11.39 2.49
C GLY A 346 -13.69 11.41 1.91
N ARG A 347 -13.81 11.66 0.60
CA ARG A 347 -15.12 11.69 -0.10
C ARG A 347 -16.16 12.57 0.61
N ALA A 348 -15.79 13.79 1.00
CA ALA A 348 -16.66 14.74 1.71
C ALA A 348 -17.30 14.16 3.00
N GLY A 349 -16.55 13.35 3.74
CA GLY A 349 -17.00 12.73 5.00
C GLY A 349 -17.72 11.39 4.84
N LEU A 350 -17.81 10.83 3.62
CA LEU A 350 -18.23 9.45 3.39
C LEU A 350 -17.10 8.44 3.64
N GLY A 351 -15.85 8.88 3.59
CA GLY A 351 -14.67 8.06 3.86
C GLY A 351 -14.14 7.30 2.66
N CYS A 352 -12.83 7.13 2.61
CA CYS A 352 -12.17 6.17 1.74
C CYS A 352 -12.21 4.76 2.36
N VAL A 353 -12.45 3.74 1.55
CA VAL A 353 -12.29 2.35 1.98
C VAL A 353 -10.80 2.01 1.99
N VAL A 354 -10.27 1.56 3.13
CA VAL A 354 -8.85 1.22 3.29
C VAL A 354 -8.69 -0.29 3.24
N VAL A 355 -7.99 -0.80 2.22
CA VAL A 355 -7.75 -2.23 2.00
C VAL A 355 -6.26 -2.52 2.15
N ILE A 356 -5.91 -3.48 3.00
CA ILE A 356 -4.51 -3.76 3.40
C ILE A 356 -4.21 -5.26 3.30
N ALA A 357 -3.04 -5.61 2.78
CA ALA A 357 -2.54 -6.98 2.77
C ALA A 357 -2.22 -7.51 4.18
N ALA A 358 -2.60 -8.76 4.48
CA ALA A 358 -2.33 -9.34 5.79
C ALA A 358 -0.83 -9.59 6.07
N GLY A 359 -0.05 -9.86 5.03
CA GLY A 359 1.36 -10.30 5.11
C GLY A 359 1.55 -11.73 4.58
N ASN A 360 2.82 -12.10 4.30
CA ASN A 360 3.17 -13.33 3.56
C ASN A 360 4.09 -14.29 4.33
N TYR A 361 4.02 -14.25 5.67
CA TYR A 361 5.00 -14.92 6.54
C TYR A 361 4.42 -16.07 7.38
N SER A 362 3.16 -16.45 7.19
CA SER A 362 2.47 -17.45 8.03
C SER A 362 2.49 -17.11 9.53
N THR A 363 2.41 -15.82 9.86
CA THR A 363 2.43 -15.29 11.23
C THR A 363 1.19 -14.44 11.51
N ALA A 364 1.16 -13.73 12.65
CA ALA A 364 0.15 -12.73 12.93
C ALA A 364 0.15 -11.61 11.87
N VAL A 365 -1.02 -11.00 11.65
CA VAL A 365 -1.18 -9.79 10.83
C VAL A 365 -0.21 -8.71 11.31
N GLN A 366 0.39 -8.00 10.35
CA GLN A 366 1.37 -6.95 10.60
C GLN A 366 0.76 -5.56 10.38
N PHE A 367 1.34 -4.54 11.01
CA PHE A 367 0.99 -3.15 10.71
C PHE A 367 1.23 -2.83 9.21
N PRO A 368 0.34 -2.08 8.53
CA PRO A 368 -0.85 -1.40 9.06
C PRO A 368 -2.13 -2.24 9.10
N GLY A 369 -2.10 -3.52 8.72
CA GLY A 369 -3.26 -4.41 8.73
C GLY A 369 -3.85 -4.68 10.12
N THR A 370 -3.12 -4.32 11.18
CA THR A 370 -3.58 -4.37 12.57
C THR A 370 -4.42 -3.16 13.00
N LEU A 371 -4.52 -2.13 12.16
CA LEU A 371 -5.31 -0.95 12.47
C LEU A 371 -6.81 -1.29 12.56
N PRO A 372 -7.55 -0.65 13.47
CA PRO A 372 -8.99 -0.83 13.54
C PRO A 372 -9.67 -0.28 12.28
N ASN A 373 -10.82 -0.87 11.96
CA ASN A 373 -11.71 -0.42 10.89
C ASN A 373 -11.10 -0.40 9.46
N VAL A 374 -9.94 -1.01 9.23
CA VAL A 374 -9.46 -1.30 7.87
C VAL A 374 -10.00 -2.65 7.38
N LEU A 375 -9.91 -2.91 6.08
CA LEU A 375 -10.25 -4.21 5.49
C LEU A 375 -8.97 -4.98 5.19
N THR A 376 -8.52 -5.78 6.16
CA THR A 376 -7.31 -6.62 6.02
C THR A 376 -7.63 -7.92 5.27
N VAL A 377 -6.81 -8.22 4.26
CA VAL A 377 -7.05 -9.28 3.27
C VAL A 377 -6.06 -10.42 3.40
N SER A 378 -6.56 -11.62 3.68
CA SER A 378 -5.78 -12.87 3.57
C SER A 378 -5.85 -13.47 2.16
N ALA A 379 -4.90 -14.35 1.84
CA ALA A 379 -4.82 -14.99 0.54
C ALA A 379 -5.41 -16.42 0.53
N THR A 380 -6.12 -16.75 -0.54
CA THR A 380 -6.52 -18.12 -0.90
C THR A 380 -5.83 -18.56 -2.17
N ASN A 381 -5.77 -19.87 -2.41
CA ASN A 381 -5.41 -20.41 -3.71
C ASN A 381 -6.63 -20.66 -4.62
N GLU A 382 -6.41 -21.23 -5.80
CA GLU A 382 -7.43 -21.55 -6.80
C GLU A 382 -8.45 -22.62 -6.37
N PHE A 383 -8.26 -23.24 -5.21
CA PHE A 383 -9.11 -24.30 -4.64
C PHE A 383 -9.89 -23.85 -3.40
N ASP A 384 -9.94 -22.55 -3.11
CA ASP A 384 -10.50 -21.99 -1.87
C ASP A 384 -9.81 -22.46 -0.57
N GLU A 385 -8.56 -22.91 -0.66
CA GLU A 385 -7.77 -23.19 0.53
C GLU A 385 -7.06 -21.93 1.01
N LEU A 386 -6.86 -21.83 2.33
CA LEU A 386 -6.00 -20.81 2.91
C LEU A 386 -4.58 -21.00 2.37
N LYS A 387 -3.95 -19.92 1.91
CA LYS A 387 -2.60 -20.01 1.38
C LYS A 387 -1.57 -20.28 2.48
N THR A 388 -0.92 -21.45 2.44
CA THR A 388 0.17 -21.84 3.35
C THR A 388 1.34 -22.45 2.56
N THR A 389 2.44 -22.82 3.23
CA THR A 389 3.54 -23.55 2.59
C THR A 389 3.20 -25.00 2.22
N THR A 390 2.03 -25.49 2.64
CA THR A 390 1.55 -26.86 2.39
C THR A 390 0.19 -26.91 1.68
N SER A 391 -0.32 -25.76 1.20
CA SER A 391 -1.56 -25.73 0.42
C SER A 391 -1.36 -26.33 -0.97
N MET A 392 -2.43 -26.84 -1.56
CA MET A 392 -2.34 -27.74 -2.71
C MET A 392 -1.97 -27.08 -4.06
N ASP A 393 -1.79 -25.75 -4.08
CA ASP A 393 -1.31 -24.97 -5.24
C ASP A 393 0.14 -25.26 -5.63
N GLY A 394 0.92 -25.88 -4.74
CA GLY A 394 2.31 -26.26 -5.01
C GLY A 394 3.34 -25.16 -4.75
N GLU A 395 2.96 -24.00 -4.20
CA GLU A 395 3.92 -22.98 -3.77
C GLU A 395 4.33 -23.18 -2.30
N ASN A 396 5.50 -23.76 -2.06
CA ASN A 396 5.96 -24.11 -0.71
C ASN A 396 6.80 -23.04 0.00
N TRP A 397 6.88 -21.81 -0.54
CA TRP A 397 7.84 -20.78 -0.12
C TRP A 397 7.21 -19.58 0.61
N TRP A 398 5.88 -19.54 0.76
CA TRP A 398 5.18 -18.48 1.50
C TRP A 398 3.81 -18.95 2.03
N GLY A 399 3.23 -18.15 2.93
CA GLY A 399 1.85 -18.33 3.40
C GLY A 399 1.26 -17.04 3.94
N THR A 400 -0.06 -16.88 3.88
CA THR A 400 -0.73 -15.68 4.38
C THR A 400 -0.59 -15.55 5.89
N CYS A 401 -0.40 -14.32 6.36
CA CYS A 401 -0.62 -14.02 7.77
C CYS A 401 -2.12 -14.13 8.12
N PHE A 402 -2.40 -14.35 9.40
CA PHE A 402 -3.73 -14.64 9.93
C PHE A 402 -3.91 -13.98 11.31
N GLY A 403 -5.14 -13.81 11.76
CA GLY A 403 -5.45 -13.15 13.02
C GLY A 403 -6.88 -12.60 13.12
N PRO A 404 -7.27 -12.07 14.29
CA PRO A 404 -8.57 -11.44 14.51
C PRO A 404 -8.83 -10.23 13.59
N GLU A 405 -7.80 -9.68 12.96
CA GLU A 405 -7.87 -8.52 12.09
C GLU A 405 -8.27 -8.88 10.65
N ILE A 406 -8.18 -10.16 10.25
CA ILE A 406 -8.62 -10.58 8.91
C ILE A 406 -10.11 -10.29 8.74
N GLY A 407 -10.42 -9.43 7.77
CA GLY A 407 -11.77 -9.04 7.43
C GLY A 407 -12.36 -9.86 6.29
N ILE A 408 -11.54 -10.24 5.31
CA ILE A 408 -11.96 -10.97 4.10
C ILE A 408 -10.78 -11.77 3.52
N ALA A 409 -11.07 -12.82 2.77
CA ALA A 409 -10.09 -13.53 1.95
C ALA A 409 -10.33 -13.29 0.46
N ALA A 410 -9.26 -13.29 -0.34
CA ALA A 410 -9.37 -13.26 -1.80
C ALA A 410 -8.24 -14.09 -2.46
N PRO A 411 -8.40 -14.49 -3.74
CA PRO A 411 -7.38 -15.25 -4.45
C PRO A 411 -6.05 -14.50 -4.49
N GLY A 412 -4.97 -15.13 -4.02
CA GLY A 412 -3.65 -14.52 -3.95
C GLY A 412 -2.53 -15.40 -4.53
N VAL A 413 -2.88 -16.42 -5.31
CA VAL A 413 -1.92 -17.38 -5.88
C VAL A 413 -2.12 -17.46 -7.39
N HIS A 414 -1.05 -17.51 -8.19
CA HIS A 414 -1.11 -17.69 -9.64
C HIS A 414 -2.04 -16.70 -10.37
N ASN A 415 -2.16 -15.46 -9.89
CA ASN A 415 -3.04 -14.50 -10.53
C ASN A 415 -2.35 -13.89 -11.74
N LEU A 416 -3.02 -13.99 -12.89
CA LEU A 416 -2.64 -13.29 -14.10
C LEU A 416 -3.00 -11.80 -14.00
N THR A 417 -2.03 -10.93 -14.29
CA THR A 417 -2.18 -9.47 -14.24
C THR A 417 -1.19 -8.77 -15.19
N THR A 418 -1.23 -7.44 -15.22
CA THR A 418 -0.28 -6.59 -15.96
C THR A 418 1.11 -6.65 -15.33
N ASP A 419 2.14 -6.42 -16.14
CA ASP A 419 3.52 -6.16 -15.72
C ASP A 419 4.00 -4.85 -16.33
N ILE A 420 5.19 -4.36 -15.99
CA ILE A 420 5.75 -3.18 -16.68
C ILE A 420 5.93 -3.52 -18.15
N SER A 421 5.38 -2.69 -19.06
CA SER A 421 5.42 -2.99 -20.49
C SER A 421 6.85 -3.14 -21.02
N GLY A 422 7.03 -4.07 -21.96
CA GLY A 422 8.32 -4.32 -22.61
C GLY A 422 9.21 -5.31 -21.85
N THR A 423 10.47 -4.96 -21.55
CA THR A 423 11.47 -5.90 -21.00
C THR A 423 11.68 -5.76 -19.48
N SER A 424 10.90 -4.89 -18.84
CA SER A 424 11.00 -4.52 -17.43
C SER A 424 10.02 -5.32 -16.59
N GLY A 425 10.10 -5.22 -15.26
CA GLY A 425 9.16 -5.87 -14.35
C GLY A 425 9.59 -7.27 -13.92
N TYR A 426 8.61 -8.15 -13.71
CA TYR A 426 8.83 -9.54 -13.30
C TYR A 426 9.32 -10.41 -14.46
N ALA A 427 8.82 -10.17 -15.66
CA ALA A 427 9.18 -10.90 -16.87
C ALA A 427 9.17 -9.98 -18.09
N GLY A 428 9.80 -10.42 -19.19
CA GLY A 428 9.64 -9.73 -20.46
C GLY A 428 8.22 -9.92 -21.00
N GLY A 429 7.55 -8.80 -21.27
CA GLY A 429 6.19 -8.71 -21.77
C GLY A 429 5.34 -7.77 -20.92
N ASP A 430 4.13 -7.53 -21.38
CA ASP A 430 3.19 -6.61 -20.73
C ASP A 430 2.39 -7.28 -19.59
N TYR A 431 2.53 -8.60 -19.40
CA TYR A 431 1.70 -9.36 -18.47
C TYR A 431 2.52 -10.37 -17.68
N PHE A 432 2.14 -10.58 -16.42
CA PHE A 432 2.71 -11.59 -15.54
C PHE A 432 1.65 -12.63 -15.15
N PRO A 433 1.86 -13.94 -15.48
CA PRO A 433 0.82 -14.95 -15.35
C PRO A 433 0.66 -15.52 -13.93
N THR A 434 1.64 -15.30 -13.03
CA THR A 434 1.66 -15.95 -11.72
C THR A 434 1.99 -14.98 -10.59
N PHE A 435 1.28 -13.85 -10.53
CA PHE A 435 1.45 -12.88 -9.44
C PHE A 435 0.86 -13.44 -8.13
N ASN A 436 1.70 -13.53 -7.11
CA ASN A 436 1.39 -14.16 -5.82
C ASN A 436 1.42 -13.15 -4.67
N GLY A 437 0.89 -13.58 -3.53
CA GLY A 437 0.92 -12.85 -2.28
C GLY A 437 -0.45 -12.37 -1.85
N THR A 438 -0.55 -11.99 -0.57
CA THR A 438 -1.64 -11.12 -0.11
C THR A 438 -1.69 -9.79 -0.88
N SER A 439 -0.56 -9.38 -1.48
CA SER A 439 -0.46 -8.31 -2.46
C SER A 439 -1.26 -8.52 -3.73
N SER A 440 -1.53 -9.77 -4.10
CA SER A 440 -2.34 -10.15 -5.26
C SER A 440 -3.83 -10.20 -4.88
N ALA A 441 -4.15 -10.63 -3.65
CA ALA A 441 -5.51 -10.67 -3.12
C ALA A 441 -6.10 -9.26 -2.84
N THR A 442 -5.29 -8.38 -2.25
CA THR A 442 -5.66 -7.01 -1.83
C THR A 442 -6.25 -6.14 -2.95
N PRO A 443 -5.62 -5.99 -4.13
CA PRO A 443 -6.15 -5.16 -5.21
C PRO A 443 -7.46 -5.71 -5.80
N ILE A 444 -7.69 -7.02 -5.76
CA ILE A 444 -8.96 -7.62 -6.20
C ILE A 444 -10.10 -7.15 -5.29
N VAL A 445 -9.87 -7.13 -3.98
CA VAL A 445 -10.83 -6.58 -2.99
C VAL A 445 -11.00 -5.07 -3.19
N ALA A 446 -9.92 -4.33 -3.45
CA ALA A 446 -9.99 -2.89 -3.70
C ALA A 446 -10.84 -2.58 -4.96
N GLY A 447 -10.67 -3.33 -6.05
CA GLY A 447 -11.50 -3.23 -7.25
C GLY A 447 -12.97 -3.56 -6.98
N ALA A 448 -13.25 -4.56 -6.14
CA ALA A 448 -14.63 -4.90 -5.75
C ALA A 448 -15.28 -3.79 -4.93
N CYS A 449 -14.54 -3.14 -4.02
CA CYS A 449 -15.01 -1.94 -3.32
C CYS A 449 -15.32 -0.81 -4.30
N GLY A 450 -14.50 -0.64 -5.34
CA GLY A 450 -14.75 0.29 -6.45
C GLY A 450 -16.06 0.00 -7.19
N LEU A 451 -16.35 -1.27 -7.50
CA LEU A 451 -17.63 -1.66 -8.13
C LEU A 451 -18.85 -1.40 -7.23
N VAL A 452 -18.75 -1.72 -5.94
CA VAL A 452 -19.81 -1.43 -4.96
C VAL A 452 -20.11 0.07 -4.93
N LEU A 453 -19.07 0.91 -4.87
CA LEU A 453 -19.22 2.36 -4.92
C LEU A 453 -19.69 2.87 -6.28
N SER A 454 -19.44 2.14 -7.37
CA SER A 454 -19.91 2.51 -8.71
C SER A 454 -21.41 2.36 -8.86
N VAL A 455 -22.04 1.40 -8.19
CA VAL A 455 -23.50 1.25 -8.17
C VAL A 455 -24.18 2.08 -7.09
N ASN A 456 -23.46 2.47 -6.04
CA ASN A 456 -23.95 3.37 -5.00
C ASN A 456 -22.82 4.26 -4.43
N PRO A 457 -22.58 5.44 -5.03
CA PRO A 457 -21.48 6.32 -4.63
C PRO A 457 -21.72 7.05 -3.30
N ASN A 458 -22.89 6.90 -2.69
CA ASN A 458 -23.26 7.56 -1.43
C ASN A 458 -22.98 6.69 -0.21
N LEU A 459 -22.54 5.44 -0.39
CA LEU A 459 -22.16 4.57 0.72
C LEU A 459 -20.97 5.16 1.48
N ARG A 460 -21.07 5.14 2.80
CA ARG A 460 -19.94 5.36 3.70
C ARG A 460 -18.98 4.18 3.61
N GLU A 461 -17.72 4.42 3.94
CA GLU A 461 -16.70 3.36 3.85
C GLU A 461 -17.02 2.13 4.71
N ASP A 462 -17.65 2.31 5.87
CA ASP A 462 -18.01 1.24 6.81
C ASP A 462 -19.19 0.41 6.27
N GLU A 463 -20.12 1.04 5.57
CA GLU A 463 -21.19 0.37 4.83
C GLU A 463 -20.61 -0.48 3.69
N VAL A 464 -19.63 0.05 2.92
CA VAL A 464 -18.95 -0.72 1.86
C VAL A 464 -18.22 -1.92 2.45
N ARG A 465 -17.45 -1.72 3.52
CA ARG A 465 -16.72 -2.80 4.21
C ARG A 465 -17.69 -3.88 4.72
N THR A 466 -18.81 -3.45 5.30
CA THR A 466 -19.86 -4.37 5.77
C THR A 466 -20.49 -5.16 4.62
N ILE A 467 -20.80 -4.51 3.49
CA ILE A 467 -21.35 -5.18 2.30
C ILE A 467 -20.37 -6.24 1.77
N ILE A 468 -19.10 -5.90 1.61
CA ILE A 468 -18.06 -6.82 1.14
C ILE A 468 -17.95 -8.03 2.08
N GLN A 469 -17.94 -7.79 3.39
CA GLN A 469 -17.85 -8.84 4.41
C GLN A 469 -19.09 -9.73 4.48
N GLN A 470 -20.29 -9.16 4.39
CA GLN A 470 -21.54 -9.92 4.48
C GLN A 470 -21.85 -10.73 3.21
N ALA A 471 -21.40 -10.24 2.06
CA ALA A 471 -21.57 -10.93 0.78
C ALA A 471 -20.63 -12.13 0.59
N ALA A 472 -19.61 -12.28 1.44
CA ALA A 472 -18.56 -13.27 1.30
C ALA A 472 -19.06 -14.72 1.33
N ASP A 473 -18.47 -15.58 0.50
CA ASP A 473 -18.73 -17.01 0.49
C ASP A 473 -17.93 -17.68 1.62
N LYS A 474 -18.61 -18.46 2.47
CA LYS A 474 -17.96 -19.23 3.53
C LYS A 474 -17.21 -20.40 2.91
N ILE A 475 -15.88 -20.41 3.09
CA ILE A 475 -14.98 -21.43 2.53
C ILE A 475 -14.05 -22.03 3.60
N GLY A 476 -13.40 -23.13 3.19
CA GLY A 476 -12.38 -23.85 3.93
C GLY A 476 -12.91 -24.61 5.17
N PRO A 477 -12.02 -25.35 5.86
CA PRO A 477 -12.42 -26.24 6.94
C PRO A 477 -12.59 -25.52 8.29
N TYR A 478 -12.19 -24.25 8.39
CA TYR A 478 -12.22 -23.51 9.65
C TYR A 478 -13.65 -23.04 9.97
N PRO A 479 -14.19 -23.36 11.16
CA PRO A 479 -15.55 -22.96 11.52
C PRO A 479 -15.66 -21.43 11.64
N TYR A 480 -16.79 -20.89 11.20
CA TYR A 480 -17.12 -19.48 11.38
C TYR A 480 -17.83 -19.32 12.71
N GLY A 481 -17.35 -18.39 13.54
CA GLY A 481 -17.94 -18.10 14.85
C GLY A 481 -19.31 -17.44 14.75
N ALA A 482 -19.91 -17.09 15.89
CA ALA A 482 -21.23 -16.45 15.95
C ALA A 482 -21.33 -15.12 15.19
N SER A 483 -20.21 -14.40 15.06
CA SER A 483 -20.10 -13.17 14.25
C SER A 483 -19.98 -13.45 12.74
N GLY A 484 -20.00 -14.71 12.32
CA GLY A 484 -19.84 -15.11 10.93
C GLY A 484 -18.43 -14.94 10.38
N ARG A 485 -17.39 -14.85 11.23
CA ARG A 485 -15.98 -14.79 10.80
C ARG A 485 -15.10 -15.85 11.47
N ASN A 486 -13.90 -16.04 10.94
CA ASN A 486 -12.78 -16.72 11.60
C ASN A 486 -11.46 -15.98 11.32
N ASP A 487 -10.39 -16.36 12.01
CA ASP A 487 -9.10 -15.64 11.95
C ASP A 487 -8.27 -15.94 10.69
N TYR A 488 -8.75 -16.82 9.81
CA TYR A 488 -8.04 -17.24 8.60
C TYR A 488 -8.62 -16.60 7.33
N PHE A 489 -9.95 -16.66 7.19
CA PHE A 489 -10.67 -16.13 6.04
C PHE A 489 -11.45 -14.85 6.35
N GLY A 490 -11.43 -14.38 7.60
CA GLY A 490 -12.32 -13.31 8.04
C GLY A 490 -13.76 -13.74 7.81
N HIS A 491 -14.52 -12.95 7.06
CA HIS A 491 -15.89 -13.28 6.71
C HIS A 491 -16.04 -14.29 5.57
N GLY A 492 -14.96 -14.77 4.96
CA GLY A 492 -14.97 -15.73 3.86
C GLY A 492 -14.27 -15.20 2.62
N ARG A 493 -14.40 -15.91 1.51
CA ARG A 493 -13.90 -15.46 0.21
C ARG A 493 -14.77 -14.36 -0.34
N LEU A 494 -14.15 -13.31 -0.88
CA LEU A 494 -14.81 -12.27 -1.66
C LEU A 494 -15.77 -12.84 -2.71
N ASN A 495 -17.00 -12.35 -2.72
CA ASN A 495 -18.01 -12.58 -3.76
C ASN A 495 -18.48 -11.23 -4.30
N VAL A 496 -17.90 -10.81 -5.42
CA VAL A 496 -18.10 -9.48 -6.01
C VAL A 496 -19.54 -9.30 -6.49
N LEU A 497 -20.12 -10.32 -7.12
CA LEU A 497 -21.50 -10.25 -7.60
C LEU A 497 -22.50 -10.04 -6.45
N ALA A 498 -22.36 -10.80 -5.36
CA ALA A 498 -23.23 -10.66 -4.20
C ALA A 498 -23.07 -9.29 -3.52
N ALA A 499 -21.84 -8.77 -3.43
CA ALA A 499 -21.56 -7.44 -2.89
C ALA A 499 -22.21 -6.34 -3.75
N VAL A 500 -22.01 -6.37 -5.07
CA VAL A 500 -22.58 -5.38 -5.99
C VAL A 500 -24.10 -5.41 -5.96
N ARG A 501 -24.73 -6.59 -5.96
CA ARG A 501 -26.20 -6.72 -5.84
C ARG A 501 -26.74 -6.13 -4.55
N SER A 502 -26.02 -6.30 -3.44
CA SER A 502 -26.43 -5.81 -2.12
C SER A 502 -26.33 -4.29 -2.00
N ALA A 503 -25.52 -3.66 -2.86
CA ALA A 503 -25.29 -2.21 -2.86
C ALA A 503 -26.30 -1.41 -3.70
N ILE A 504 -27.09 -2.07 -4.55
CA ILE A 504 -28.07 -1.40 -5.43
C ILE A 504 -29.14 -0.70 -4.57
N PRO A 505 -29.32 0.63 -4.68
CA PRO A 505 -30.34 1.34 -3.91
C PRO A 505 -31.75 0.83 -4.23
N ALA A 506 -32.57 0.61 -3.20
CA ALA A 506 -33.94 0.11 -3.33
C ALA A 506 -34.89 1.02 -4.16
N VAL A 507 -34.48 2.24 -4.51
CA VAL A 507 -35.31 3.26 -5.17
C VAL A 507 -35.42 3.05 -6.70
N ALA A 508 -34.64 2.15 -7.31
CA ALA A 508 -34.69 1.91 -8.76
C ALA A 508 -35.95 1.17 -9.27
N ILE A 509 -36.90 0.78 -8.41
CA ILE A 509 -38.07 -0.04 -8.80
C ILE A 509 -39.39 0.75 -8.94
N THR A 510 -39.43 2.06 -8.64
CA THR A 510 -40.72 2.81 -8.64
C THR A 510 -41.05 3.60 -9.90
N ASP A 511 -40.11 3.89 -10.80
CA ASP A 511 -40.39 4.70 -12.00
C ASP A 511 -40.77 3.89 -13.26
N ALA A 512 -40.66 2.56 -13.25
CA ALA A 512 -41.05 1.72 -14.39
C ALA A 512 -42.52 1.27 -14.37
N ALA A 513 -43.25 1.44 -13.26
CA ALA A 513 -44.59 0.88 -13.07
C ALA A 513 -45.75 1.90 -13.18
N ALA A 514 -45.49 3.19 -13.39
CA ALA A 514 -46.53 4.22 -13.43
C ALA A 514 -46.61 4.95 -14.79
N SER A 515 -47.03 4.23 -15.85
CA SER A 515 -47.69 4.90 -16.97
C SER A 515 -48.79 4.02 -17.57
N PRO A 516 -50.08 4.28 -17.26
CA PRO A 516 -51.16 3.61 -17.95
C PRO A 516 -51.27 4.18 -19.37
N ARG A 517 -50.98 3.35 -20.37
CA ARG A 517 -51.26 3.60 -21.80
C ARG A 517 -52.74 3.93 -21.97
N LYS A 518 -53.09 5.21 -22.16
CA LYS A 518 -54.42 5.62 -22.64
C LYS A 518 -54.53 5.30 -24.13
N ASN A 519 -55.28 4.24 -24.44
CA ASN A 519 -55.81 3.96 -25.78
C ASN A 519 -56.70 5.13 -26.23
N LYS A 520 -56.29 5.88 -27.26
CA LYS A 520 -57.20 6.75 -28.02
C LYS A 520 -57.87 5.94 -29.13
N LYS A 521 -59.13 5.55 -28.90
CA LYS A 521 -60.07 5.17 -29.97
C LYS A 521 -60.32 6.40 -30.86
N LYS A 522 -60.00 6.29 -32.15
CA LYS A 522 -60.58 7.14 -33.19
C LYS A 522 -62.04 6.76 -33.37
N THR A 523 -62.95 7.70 -33.15
CA THR A 523 -64.30 7.65 -33.69
C THR A 523 -64.46 8.79 -34.68
N ASP A 524 -64.66 8.39 -35.92
CA ASP A 524 -64.98 9.22 -37.07
C ASP A 524 -66.49 9.51 -37.08
N ALA A 525 -66.89 10.77 -37.16
CA ALA A 525 -68.26 11.19 -37.47
C ALA A 525 -68.25 12.68 -37.85
N GLY A 526 -68.34 12.96 -39.15
CA GLY A 526 -68.25 14.30 -39.71
C GLY A 526 -69.48 15.19 -39.53
N LYS A 527 -69.32 16.46 -39.94
CA LYS A 527 -70.39 17.27 -40.53
C LYS A 527 -69.82 18.41 -41.39
N LYS A 528 -70.42 18.52 -42.58
CA LYS A 528 -70.20 19.45 -43.69
C LYS A 528 -70.53 20.92 -43.35
N ALA A 529 -69.86 21.86 -44.04
CA ALA A 529 -70.42 22.94 -44.89
C ALA A 529 -69.31 24.00 -45.12
N ALA A 530 -68.71 24.09 -46.30
CA ALA A 530 -69.13 24.88 -47.47
C ALA A 530 -68.73 26.37 -47.39
N ASN A 531 -67.75 26.79 -48.20
CA ASN A 531 -67.91 27.85 -49.20
C ASN A 531 -66.64 28.04 -50.06
N HIS A 532 -66.82 27.85 -51.36
CA HIS A 532 -66.07 28.41 -52.48
C HIS A 532 -66.35 29.93 -52.63
N PRO A 533 -65.77 30.71 -53.57
CA PRO A 533 -65.04 30.36 -54.82
C PRO A 533 -63.68 31.11 -54.92
N VAL A 534 -62.79 31.02 -55.93
CA VAL A 534 -62.79 31.25 -57.40
C VAL A 534 -61.34 30.82 -57.81
N THR A 535 -60.98 30.13 -58.90
CA THR A 535 -61.28 30.16 -60.35
C THR A 535 -60.91 28.81 -60.93
#